data_AF-A0A9C8WEP6-F1
#
_entry.id   AF-A0A9C8WEP6-F1
#
_cell.length_a   1.000
_cell.length_b   1.000
_cell.length_c   1.000
_cell.angle_alpha   90.00
_cell.angle_beta   90.00
_cell.angle_gamma   90.00
#
_symmetry.space_group_name_H-M   'P 1'
#
loop_
_entity.id
_entity.type
_entity.pdbx_description
1 polymer ?
#
loop_
_entity_poly.entity_id
_entity_poly.type
_entity_poly.pdbx_seq_one_letter_code
_entity_poly.pdbx_strand_id
1 'polypeptide(L)'
;MICNSSRNVLSWHRVKRHNIALLVLMAWSLLSHADFLQAAGDIIELTKAEMIISDVDAPPNITVWQAVTLTHRWTAKDYAQGRNGWYRLVVNLPQRPSEHWGIYLRRFNMNAALFLNGQFISDGGRFDEPLSRNWNRPLYAKVPSSLWRTGKNIIHVRLNSYAQYGYLAPLFIGPVALLDREYEWQTLAQIEVSKGLFPVTLAIGLFILGLWVRRRKDTQYFWFASAVLMWSLYSLNMVVIEQPFSTKAWEWIAHSSVDWWVIMFSIFVYRFINIKRPRLERFYLRFGVTACLVYAAVDLETLSLATRWFHGSSL
;
A
#
# COMPACT_ATOMS: atom_id res chain seq x y z
N MET A 1 -18.57 50.95 30.67
CA MET A 1 -17.89 49.85 31.40
C MET A 1 -18.79 48.61 31.28
N ILE A 2 -18.19 47.43 31.09
CA ILE A 2 -18.78 46.09 30.93
C ILE A 2 -19.21 45.70 29.50
N CYS A 3 -18.25 45.05 28.83
CA CYS A 3 -18.36 44.31 27.58
C CYS A 3 -18.85 42.88 27.89
N ASN A 4 -19.83 42.39 27.13
CA ASN A 4 -20.48 41.10 27.36
C ASN A 4 -19.77 39.99 26.53
N SER A 5 -19.01 39.12 27.18
CA SER A 5 -18.12 38.12 26.56
C SER A 5 -18.63 36.67 26.66
N SER A 6 -19.83 36.37 26.18
CA SER A 6 -20.48 35.04 26.38
C SER A 6 -20.59 34.14 25.14
N ARG A 7 -19.78 34.31 24.09
CA ARG A 7 -19.88 33.49 22.85
C ARG A 7 -18.78 32.45 22.57
N ASN A 8 -17.85 32.18 23.50
CA ASN A 8 -16.71 31.27 23.22
C ASN A 8 -16.67 29.93 23.97
N VAL A 9 -17.70 29.55 24.76
CA VAL A 9 -17.66 28.31 25.56
C VAL A 9 -18.15 27.07 24.79
N LEU A 10 -18.94 27.24 23.72
CA LEU A 10 -19.55 26.11 22.99
C LEU A 10 -18.62 25.41 21.97
N SER A 11 -17.48 26.01 21.61
CA SER A 11 -16.51 25.40 20.66
C SER A 11 -15.56 24.40 21.34
N TRP A 12 -15.22 24.62 22.62
CA TRP A 12 -14.26 23.80 23.36
C TRP A 12 -14.78 22.39 23.70
N HIS A 13 -16.07 22.25 24.00
CA HIS A 13 -16.67 20.94 24.28
C HIS A 13 -16.77 20.05 23.03
N ARG A 14 -16.89 20.66 21.84
CA ARG A 14 -17.00 19.93 20.56
C ARG A 14 -15.65 19.39 20.09
N VAL A 15 -14.56 20.14 20.32
CA VAL A 15 -13.17 19.70 20.08
C VAL A 15 -12.74 18.60 21.07
N LYS A 16 -13.11 18.72 22.35
CA LYS A 16 -12.85 17.64 23.34
C LYS A 16 -13.54 16.33 22.97
N ARG A 17 -14.79 16.37 22.49
CA ARG A 17 -15.52 15.16 22.06
C ARG A 17 -14.90 14.47 20.84
N HIS A 18 -14.34 15.22 19.89
CA HIS A 18 -13.63 14.66 18.74
C HIS A 18 -12.30 14.00 19.13
N ASN A 19 -11.53 14.63 20.02
CA ASN A 19 -10.29 14.05 20.53
C ASN A 19 -10.54 12.81 21.40
N ILE A 20 -11.64 12.79 22.16
CA ILE A 20 -12.08 11.61 22.91
C ILE A 20 -12.49 10.49 21.94
N ALA A 21 -13.20 10.79 20.84
CA ALA A 21 -13.55 9.78 19.85
C ALA A 21 -12.31 9.17 19.17
N LEU A 22 -11.31 9.99 18.83
CA LEU A 22 -10.03 9.50 18.27
C LEU A 22 -9.23 8.68 19.28
N LEU A 23 -9.18 9.10 20.54
CA LEU A 23 -8.53 8.32 21.60
C LEU A 23 -9.28 7.03 21.92
N VAL A 24 -10.61 7.02 21.82
CA VAL A 24 -11.43 5.83 21.95
C VAL A 24 -11.20 4.90 20.76
N LEU A 25 -11.12 5.39 19.53
CA LEU A 25 -10.79 4.58 18.35
C LEU A 25 -9.37 4.01 18.41
N MET A 26 -8.39 4.81 18.86
CA MET A 26 -7.01 4.34 19.08
C MET A 26 -6.95 3.32 20.22
N ALA A 27 -7.60 3.57 21.35
CA ALA A 27 -7.68 2.62 22.47
C ALA A 27 -8.43 1.34 22.08
N TRP A 28 -9.49 1.45 21.28
CA TRP A 28 -10.24 0.30 20.77
C TRP A 28 -9.42 -0.52 19.77
N SER A 29 -8.62 0.16 18.93
CA SER A 29 -7.65 -0.52 18.05
C SER A 29 -6.56 -1.26 18.85
N LEU A 30 -6.01 -0.63 19.91
CA LEU A 30 -5.01 -1.24 20.79
C LEU A 30 -5.57 -2.43 21.59
N LEU A 31 -6.80 -2.31 22.10
CA LEU A 31 -7.49 -3.40 22.80
C LEU A 31 -7.85 -4.55 21.85
N SER A 32 -8.28 -4.25 20.62
CA SER A 32 -8.55 -5.27 19.60
C SER A 32 -7.30 -6.04 19.16
N HIS A 33 -6.14 -5.40 19.19
CA HIS A 33 -4.85 -6.03 18.90
C HIS A 33 -4.37 -6.90 20.08
N ALA A 34 -4.68 -6.52 21.32
CA ALA A 34 -4.38 -7.33 22.51
C ALA A 34 -5.24 -8.61 22.56
N ASP A 35 -6.52 -8.54 22.19
CA ASP A 35 -7.40 -9.73 22.10
C ASP A 35 -6.93 -10.71 21.01
N PHE A 36 -6.42 -10.19 19.89
CA PHE A 36 -5.83 -11.00 18.82
C PHE A 36 -4.60 -11.79 19.29
N LEU A 37 -3.73 -11.16 20.09
CA LEU A 37 -2.57 -11.83 20.69
C LEU A 37 -2.96 -12.90 21.72
N GLN A 38 -4.14 -12.79 22.33
CA GLN A 38 -4.65 -13.74 23.31
C GLN A 38 -5.35 -14.96 22.67
N ALA A 39 -5.91 -14.79 21.45
CA ALA A 39 -6.46 -15.86 20.62
C ALA A 39 -5.43 -16.52 19.67
N ALA A 40 -4.16 -16.08 19.73
CA ALA A 40 -3.08 -16.47 18.83
C ALA A 40 -2.62 -17.94 18.90
N GLY A 41 -3.28 -18.80 19.70
CA GLY A 41 -2.97 -20.23 19.78
C GLY A 41 -3.27 -20.99 18.49
N ASP A 42 -4.23 -20.52 17.69
CA ASP A 42 -4.74 -21.23 16.50
C ASP A 42 -4.31 -20.59 15.17
N ILE A 43 -3.59 -19.46 15.19
CA ILE A 43 -3.00 -18.85 13.99
C ILE A 43 -1.56 -19.30 13.86
N ILE A 44 -1.24 -19.92 12.73
CA ILE A 44 0.11 -20.36 12.39
C ILE A 44 0.72 -19.35 11.43
N GLU A 45 1.80 -18.69 11.87
CA GLU A 45 2.64 -17.86 11.00
C GLU A 45 3.70 -18.73 10.30
N LEU A 46 3.69 -18.70 8.97
CA LEU A 46 4.64 -19.37 8.12
C LEU A 46 5.72 -18.38 7.68
N THR A 47 6.90 -18.50 8.29
CA THR A 47 8.07 -17.65 8.02
C THR A 47 9.13 -18.33 7.18
N LYS A 48 9.03 -19.64 6.94
CA LYS A 48 9.98 -20.40 6.12
C LYS A 48 9.33 -20.82 4.82
N ALA A 49 10.04 -20.62 3.71
CA ALA A 49 9.58 -21.02 2.39
C ALA A 49 10.77 -21.53 1.57
N GLU A 50 10.45 -22.19 0.46
CA GLU A 50 11.40 -22.46 -0.60
C GLU A 50 10.96 -21.65 -1.82
N MET A 51 11.90 -21.08 -2.56
CA MET A 51 11.65 -20.17 -3.67
C MET A 51 12.32 -20.65 -4.96
N ILE A 52 11.66 -20.38 -6.09
CA ILE A 52 12.24 -20.45 -7.42
C ILE A 52 11.69 -19.34 -8.31
N ILE A 53 12.51 -18.77 -9.18
CA ILE A 53 12.04 -17.85 -10.23
C ILE A 53 11.64 -18.69 -11.45
N SER A 54 10.40 -18.57 -11.90
CA SER A 54 9.86 -19.31 -13.03
C SER A 54 8.58 -18.67 -13.57
N ASP A 55 8.46 -18.59 -14.89
CA ASP A 55 7.30 -17.99 -15.58
C ASP A 55 6.13 -18.96 -15.80
N VAL A 56 6.20 -20.19 -15.28
CA VAL A 56 5.10 -21.16 -15.40
C VAL A 56 3.85 -20.71 -14.65
N ASP A 57 2.67 -21.03 -15.19
CA ASP A 57 1.38 -20.61 -14.63
C ASP A 57 0.82 -21.51 -13.52
N ALA A 58 1.38 -22.70 -13.36
CA ALA A 58 1.00 -23.68 -12.34
C ALA A 58 2.17 -24.00 -11.41
N PRO A 59 1.91 -24.50 -10.18
CA PRO A 59 2.97 -24.86 -9.24
C PRO A 59 4.06 -25.73 -9.91
N PRO A 60 5.34 -25.29 -9.93
CA PRO A 60 6.37 -25.95 -10.71
C PRO A 60 6.67 -27.33 -10.15
N ASN A 61 6.66 -28.34 -11.02
CA ASN A 61 7.07 -29.71 -10.69
C ASN A 61 8.61 -29.84 -10.78
N ILE A 62 9.33 -28.96 -10.08
CA ILE A 62 10.79 -28.89 -10.08
C ILE A 62 11.31 -29.34 -8.71
N THR A 63 12.47 -29.99 -8.70
CA THR A 63 13.06 -30.59 -7.50
C THR A 63 13.99 -29.65 -6.74
N VAL A 64 14.64 -28.70 -7.42
CA VAL A 64 15.61 -27.78 -6.78
C VAL A 64 14.93 -26.46 -6.46
N TRP A 65 14.75 -26.20 -5.16
CA TRP A 65 14.24 -24.94 -4.64
C TRP A 65 15.28 -24.30 -3.72
N GLN A 66 15.31 -22.96 -3.68
CA GLN A 66 16.17 -22.22 -2.77
C GLN A 66 15.44 -21.95 -1.45
N ALA A 67 15.99 -22.39 -0.32
CA ALA A 67 15.43 -22.06 0.98
C ALA A 67 15.53 -20.55 1.26
N VAL A 68 14.43 -19.95 1.72
CA VAL A 68 14.32 -18.53 2.06
C VAL A 68 13.53 -18.34 3.36
N THR A 69 13.79 -17.23 4.05
CA THR A 69 12.99 -16.80 5.22
C THR A 69 12.17 -15.57 4.84
N LEU A 70 10.89 -15.59 5.17
CA LEU A 70 9.96 -14.47 5.06
C LEU A 70 10.11 -13.59 6.32
N THR A 71 10.14 -12.28 6.24
CA THR A 71 9.93 -11.40 5.08
C THR A 71 11.07 -11.49 4.05
N HIS A 72 10.76 -11.87 2.81
CA HIS A 72 11.75 -12.06 1.75
C HIS A 72 11.65 -10.96 0.71
N ARG A 73 12.78 -10.32 0.39
CA ARG A 73 12.90 -9.33 -0.68
C ARG A 73 13.84 -9.85 -1.75
N TRP A 74 13.45 -9.69 -2.99
CA TRP A 74 14.24 -10.16 -4.13
C TRP A 74 15.49 -9.30 -4.31
N THR A 75 16.59 -9.96 -4.60
CA THR A 75 17.88 -9.38 -4.92
C THR A 75 17.98 -9.06 -6.41
N ALA A 76 19.00 -8.27 -6.80
CA ALA A 76 19.30 -8.04 -8.22
C ALA A 76 19.51 -9.35 -9.01
N LYS A 77 20.07 -10.39 -8.37
CA LYS A 77 20.26 -11.71 -8.96
C LYS A 77 18.95 -12.44 -9.21
N ASP A 78 17.95 -12.25 -8.34
CA ASP A 78 16.64 -12.87 -8.52
C ASP A 78 15.91 -12.23 -9.70
N TYR A 79 15.92 -10.89 -9.80
CA TYR A 79 15.31 -10.19 -10.94
C TYR A 79 15.96 -10.51 -12.28
N ALA A 80 17.27 -10.78 -12.29
CA ALA A 80 17.98 -11.21 -13.49
C ALA A 80 17.47 -12.55 -14.05
N GLN A 81 16.77 -13.36 -13.24
CA GLN A 81 16.20 -14.64 -13.65
C GLN A 81 14.75 -14.50 -14.15
N GLY A 82 14.05 -13.42 -13.83
CA GLY A 82 12.64 -13.23 -14.20
C GLY A 82 11.84 -12.40 -13.20
N ARG A 83 10.56 -12.20 -13.52
CA ARG A 83 9.61 -11.38 -12.72
C ARG A 83 8.59 -12.21 -11.96
N ASN A 84 8.54 -13.51 -12.22
CA ASN A 84 7.63 -14.46 -11.59
C ASN A 84 8.39 -15.37 -10.62
N GLY A 85 8.01 -15.33 -9.34
CA GLY A 85 8.59 -16.17 -8.30
C GLY A 85 7.53 -17.08 -7.72
N TRP A 86 7.86 -18.36 -7.61
CA TRP A 86 7.07 -19.34 -6.89
C TRP A 86 7.66 -19.55 -5.51
N TYR A 87 6.80 -19.50 -4.50
CA TYR A 87 7.12 -19.86 -3.12
C TYR A 87 6.38 -21.13 -2.75
N ARG A 88 7.05 -22.04 -2.06
CA ARG A 88 6.48 -23.27 -1.50
C ARG A 88 6.63 -23.23 0.01
N LEU A 89 5.50 -23.29 0.71
CA LEU A 89 5.43 -23.35 2.16
C LEU A 89 4.80 -24.69 2.54
N VAL A 90 5.44 -25.39 3.47
CA VAL A 90 4.97 -26.69 3.96
C VAL A 90 4.47 -26.53 5.38
N VAL A 91 3.23 -26.96 5.63
CA VAL A 91 2.65 -27.04 6.97
C VAL A 91 2.22 -28.47 7.25
N ASN A 92 2.54 -28.95 8.46
CA ASN A 92 2.06 -30.23 8.95
C ASN A 92 0.98 -29.97 10.00
N LEU A 93 -0.26 -30.35 9.70
CA LEU A 93 -1.38 -30.22 10.61
C LEU A 93 -1.59 -31.53 11.38
N PRO A 94 -1.73 -31.51 12.71
CA PRO A 94 -1.95 -32.73 13.51
C PRO A 94 -3.29 -33.40 13.15
N GLN A 95 -4.27 -32.60 12.75
CA GLN A 95 -5.57 -33.05 12.25
C GLN A 95 -6.07 -32.07 11.20
N ARG A 96 -6.92 -32.57 10.29
CA ARG A 96 -7.67 -31.71 9.39
C ARG A 96 -8.59 -30.77 10.22
N PRO A 97 -8.61 -29.46 9.92
CA PRO A 97 -9.53 -28.52 10.58
C PRO A 97 -10.99 -28.97 10.46
N SER A 98 -11.77 -28.84 11.54
CA SER A 98 -13.21 -29.07 11.53
C SER A 98 -13.97 -27.93 10.85
N GLU A 99 -13.45 -26.71 10.97
CA GLU A 99 -14.00 -25.47 10.41
C GLU A 99 -13.20 -24.97 9.20
N HIS A 100 -13.69 -23.89 8.58
CA HIS A 100 -12.95 -23.22 7.50
C HIS A 100 -11.75 -22.47 8.05
N TRP A 101 -10.61 -22.66 7.36
CA TRP A 101 -9.38 -21.94 7.67
C TRP A 101 -9.09 -20.94 6.56
N GLY A 102 -8.53 -19.80 6.93
CA GLY A 102 -8.05 -18.79 6.00
C GLY A 102 -6.58 -19.02 5.63
N ILE A 103 -6.21 -18.58 4.44
CA ILE A 103 -4.82 -18.29 4.06
C ILE A 103 -4.72 -16.78 3.87
N TYR A 104 -3.89 -16.13 4.68
CA TYR A 104 -3.78 -14.68 4.76
C TYR A 104 -2.36 -14.22 4.48
N LEU A 105 -2.21 -13.44 3.41
CA LEU A 105 -0.98 -12.76 3.05
C LEU A 105 -1.13 -11.27 3.31
N ARG A 106 -0.57 -10.82 4.44
CA ARG A 106 -0.72 -9.44 4.91
C ARG A 106 -0.14 -8.40 3.95
N ARG A 107 0.99 -8.73 3.32
CA ARG A 107 1.68 -7.80 2.41
C ARG A 107 2.55 -8.54 1.39
N PHE A 108 2.49 -8.06 0.17
CA PHE A 108 3.31 -8.46 -0.96
C PHE A 108 3.35 -7.28 -1.94
N ASN A 109 4.20 -7.36 -2.94
CA ASN A 109 4.26 -6.30 -3.95
C ASN A 109 3.72 -6.77 -5.30
N MET A 110 3.03 -5.87 -6.00
CA MET A 110 2.37 -6.09 -7.28
C MET A 110 1.24 -7.13 -7.25
N ASN A 111 1.43 -8.38 -7.70
CA ASN A 111 0.34 -9.36 -7.73
C ASN A 111 0.77 -10.74 -7.20
N ALA A 112 -0.17 -11.45 -6.58
CA ALA A 112 0.04 -12.79 -6.06
C ALA A 112 -1.18 -13.71 -6.28
N ALA A 113 -0.90 -15.01 -6.37
CA ALA A 113 -1.90 -16.06 -6.44
C ALA A 113 -1.57 -17.17 -5.45
N LEU A 114 -2.61 -17.71 -4.80
CA LEU A 114 -2.53 -18.74 -3.78
C LEU A 114 -3.02 -20.07 -4.33
N PHE A 115 -2.26 -21.11 -4.04
CA PHE A 115 -2.62 -22.50 -4.34
C PHE A 115 -2.45 -23.33 -3.07
N LEU A 116 -3.35 -24.28 -2.84
CA LEU A 116 -3.26 -25.26 -1.77
C LEU A 116 -3.28 -26.66 -2.37
N ASN A 117 -2.28 -27.47 -2.02
CA ASN A 117 -2.18 -28.87 -2.45
C ASN A 117 -2.27 -29.05 -3.99
N GLY A 118 -1.77 -28.06 -4.74
CA GLY A 118 -1.80 -28.02 -6.21
C GLY A 118 -3.06 -27.40 -6.82
N GLN A 119 -4.08 -27.09 -6.03
CA GLN A 119 -5.32 -26.47 -6.49
C GLN A 119 -5.25 -24.96 -6.33
N PHE A 120 -5.72 -24.23 -7.35
CA PHE A 120 -5.88 -22.77 -7.28
C PHE A 120 -6.95 -22.40 -6.24
N ILE A 121 -6.67 -21.37 -5.45
CA ILE A 121 -7.56 -20.89 -4.39
C ILE A 121 -8.04 -19.46 -4.66
N SER A 122 -7.12 -18.53 -4.94
CA SER A 122 -7.43 -17.11 -5.11
C SER A 122 -6.24 -16.37 -5.72
N ASP A 123 -6.50 -15.22 -6.33
CA ASP A 123 -5.48 -14.28 -6.79
C ASP A 123 -5.87 -12.82 -6.50
N GLY A 124 -4.93 -11.91 -6.76
CA GLY A 124 -5.15 -10.47 -6.72
C GLY A 124 -5.54 -9.83 -8.06
N GLY A 125 -5.89 -10.62 -9.09
CA GLY A 125 -6.24 -10.15 -10.42
C GLY A 125 -5.25 -10.56 -11.53
N ARG A 126 -5.14 -9.73 -12.56
CA ARG A 126 -4.38 -9.93 -13.80
C ARG A 126 -2.88 -10.15 -13.56
N PHE A 127 -2.31 -11.16 -14.23
CA PHE A 127 -0.86 -11.48 -14.23
C PHE A 127 -0.12 -11.02 -15.50
N ASP A 128 -0.85 -10.62 -16.53
CA ASP A 128 -0.36 -9.99 -17.76
C ASP A 128 -0.35 -8.45 -17.68
N GLU A 129 0.46 -7.83 -18.55
CA GLU A 129 0.60 -6.38 -18.57
C GLU A 129 -0.69 -5.69 -19.06
N PRO A 130 -1.17 -4.63 -18.37
CA PRO A 130 -0.56 -4.03 -17.19
C PRO A 130 -0.86 -4.84 -15.90
N LEU A 131 0.14 -5.16 -15.09
CA LEU A 131 -0.02 -6.04 -13.93
C LEU A 131 -0.94 -5.42 -12.86
N SER A 132 -1.85 -6.20 -12.26
CA SER A 132 -2.70 -5.72 -11.15
C SER A 132 -1.85 -5.27 -9.96
N ARG A 133 -2.21 -4.12 -9.38
CA ARG A 133 -1.40 -3.46 -8.33
C ARG A 133 -2.00 -3.63 -6.93
N ASN A 134 -1.53 -4.66 -6.23
CA ASN A 134 -1.93 -4.99 -4.85
C ASN A 134 -0.85 -4.67 -3.81
N TRP A 135 0.11 -3.80 -4.12
CA TRP A 135 1.21 -3.42 -3.20
C TRP A 135 0.77 -2.86 -1.84
N ASN A 136 -0.48 -2.37 -1.76
CA ASN A 136 -1.13 -1.83 -0.58
C ASN A 136 -2.41 -2.61 -0.21
N ARG A 137 -2.52 -3.87 -0.64
CA ARG A 137 -3.71 -4.71 -0.41
C ARG A 137 -3.30 -6.09 0.09
N PRO A 138 -3.87 -6.58 1.21
CA PRO A 138 -3.66 -7.95 1.60
C PRO A 138 -4.40 -8.91 0.65
N LEU A 139 -3.89 -10.13 0.54
CA LEU A 139 -4.56 -11.22 -0.17
C LEU A 139 -5.05 -12.23 0.86
N TYR A 140 -6.35 -12.52 0.83
CA TYR A 140 -6.98 -13.38 1.82
C TYR A 140 -7.95 -14.33 1.14
N ALA A 141 -7.82 -15.63 1.45
CA ALA A 141 -8.70 -16.66 0.93
C ALA A 141 -9.28 -17.51 2.05
N LYS A 142 -10.60 -17.69 2.03
CA LYS A 142 -11.31 -18.63 2.91
C LYS A 142 -11.29 -20.00 2.25
N VAL A 143 -10.69 -20.98 2.94
CA VAL A 143 -10.47 -22.31 2.40
C VAL A 143 -11.36 -23.33 3.11
N PRO A 144 -12.23 -24.05 2.38
CA PRO A 144 -13.05 -25.10 2.94
C PRO A 144 -12.21 -26.17 3.66
N SER A 145 -12.73 -26.73 4.76
CA SER A 145 -12.02 -27.76 5.52
C SER A 145 -11.65 -28.97 4.66
N SER A 146 -12.44 -29.25 3.60
CA SER A 146 -12.23 -30.34 2.63
C SER A 146 -10.96 -30.27 1.81
N LEU A 147 -10.37 -29.08 1.65
CA LEU A 147 -9.12 -28.93 0.90
C LEU A 147 -7.88 -29.13 1.78
N TRP A 148 -8.07 -29.08 3.10
CA TRP A 148 -7.02 -29.36 4.08
C TRP A 148 -6.91 -30.86 4.34
N ARG A 149 -5.69 -31.31 4.60
CA ARG A 149 -5.34 -32.70 4.90
C ARG A 149 -4.78 -32.80 6.32
N THR A 150 -5.00 -33.94 6.97
CA THR A 150 -4.19 -34.32 8.13
C THR A 150 -2.75 -34.57 7.66
N GLY A 151 -1.77 -34.09 8.41
CA GLY A 151 -0.36 -34.15 8.03
C GLY A 151 0.03 -33.05 7.05
N LYS A 152 0.78 -33.41 6.00
CA LYS A 152 1.43 -32.46 5.10
C LYS A 152 0.45 -31.75 4.17
N ASN A 153 0.45 -30.42 4.22
CA ASN A 153 -0.18 -29.53 3.25
C ASN A 153 0.89 -28.63 2.62
N ILE A 154 0.73 -28.34 1.34
CA ILE A 154 1.65 -27.48 0.60
C ILE A 154 0.89 -26.27 0.09
N ILE A 155 1.32 -25.09 0.51
CA ILE A 155 0.81 -23.82 0.01
C ILE A 155 1.83 -23.30 -0.99
N HIS A 156 1.39 -23.02 -2.21
CA HIS A 156 2.20 -22.29 -3.17
C HIS A 156 1.70 -20.85 -3.30
N VAL A 157 2.64 -19.92 -3.37
CA VAL A 157 2.37 -18.52 -3.71
C VAL A 157 3.10 -18.20 -4.99
N ARG A 158 2.37 -17.86 -6.05
CA ARG A 158 2.94 -17.25 -7.24
C ARG A 158 2.96 -15.75 -7.03
N LEU A 159 4.14 -15.13 -7.08
CA LEU A 159 4.34 -13.69 -6.96
C LEU A 159 4.84 -13.17 -8.31
N ASN A 160 4.16 -12.19 -8.89
CA ASN A 160 4.67 -11.44 -10.05
C ASN A 160 4.96 -10.01 -9.61
N SER A 161 6.20 -9.55 -9.83
CA SER A 161 6.61 -8.20 -9.46
C SER A 161 7.62 -7.61 -10.43
N TYR A 162 7.60 -6.28 -10.54
CA TYR A 162 8.62 -5.52 -11.25
C TYR A 162 9.97 -5.56 -10.53
N ALA A 163 11.02 -5.25 -11.30
CA ALA A 163 12.37 -5.07 -10.79
C ALA A 163 12.38 -4.15 -9.57
N GLN A 164 13.18 -4.50 -8.57
CA GLN A 164 13.32 -3.74 -7.32
C GLN A 164 12.08 -3.72 -6.39
N TYR A 165 10.96 -4.34 -6.78
CA TYR A 165 9.72 -4.34 -5.99
C TYR A 165 9.36 -5.69 -5.37
N GLY A 166 9.91 -6.81 -5.85
CA GLY A 166 9.71 -8.17 -5.36
C GLY A 166 9.90 -8.32 -3.85
N TYR A 167 8.78 -8.62 -3.19
CA TYR A 167 8.67 -8.68 -1.73
C TYR A 167 7.50 -9.58 -1.33
N LEU A 168 7.73 -10.47 -0.37
CA LEU A 168 6.71 -11.32 0.23
C LEU A 168 6.86 -11.34 1.76
N ALA A 169 5.82 -10.90 2.47
CA ALA A 169 5.73 -11.01 3.92
C ALA A 169 5.37 -12.46 4.35
N PRO A 170 5.50 -12.80 5.65
CA PRO A 170 5.00 -14.07 6.18
C PRO A 170 3.53 -14.30 5.86
N LEU A 171 3.18 -15.59 5.73
CA LEU A 171 1.82 -16.04 5.49
C LEU A 171 1.20 -16.52 6.79
N PHE A 172 -0.06 -16.21 7.03
CA PHE A 172 -0.79 -16.66 8.21
C PHE A 172 -1.88 -17.63 7.77
N ILE A 173 -2.05 -18.71 8.53
CA ILE A 173 -3.17 -19.64 8.35
C ILE A 173 -3.84 -19.88 9.70
N GLY A 174 -5.13 -20.19 9.69
CA GLY A 174 -5.88 -20.44 10.91
C GLY A 174 -7.38 -20.26 10.71
N PRO A 175 -8.19 -20.40 11.76
CA PRO A 175 -9.64 -20.23 11.71
C PRO A 175 -10.06 -18.93 11.02
N VAL A 176 -11.04 -19.01 10.11
CA VAL A 176 -11.59 -17.83 9.44
C VAL A 176 -12.10 -16.79 10.44
N ALA A 177 -12.72 -17.24 11.53
CA ALA A 177 -13.24 -16.35 12.58
C ALA A 177 -12.16 -15.45 13.22
N LEU A 178 -10.90 -15.91 13.26
CA LEU A 178 -9.78 -15.13 13.80
C LEU A 178 -9.14 -14.25 12.73
N LEU A 179 -8.96 -14.77 11.52
CA LEU A 179 -8.30 -14.06 10.42
C LEU A 179 -9.17 -12.97 9.77
N ASP A 180 -10.50 -13.13 9.77
CA ASP A 180 -11.43 -12.14 9.21
C ASP A 180 -11.26 -10.78 9.87
N ARG A 181 -11.18 -10.74 11.21
CA ARG A 181 -11.04 -9.49 11.98
C ARG A 181 -9.74 -8.76 11.62
N GLU A 182 -8.63 -9.48 11.52
CA GLU A 182 -7.33 -8.89 11.15
C GLU A 182 -7.33 -8.41 9.69
N TYR A 183 -7.92 -9.20 8.79
CA TYR A 183 -8.07 -8.81 7.39
C TYR A 183 -8.91 -7.53 7.23
N GLU A 184 -10.03 -7.42 7.94
CA GLU A 184 -10.90 -6.24 7.92
C GLU A 184 -10.18 -4.99 8.43
N TRP A 185 -9.49 -5.09 9.56
CA TRP A 185 -8.69 -3.98 10.10
C TRP A 185 -7.58 -3.55 9.15
N GLN A 186 -6.84 -4.50 8.59
CA GLN A 186 -5.77 -4.21 7.65
C GLN A 186 -6.30 -3.55 6.37
N THR A 187 -7.43 -4.05 5.86
CA THR A 187 -8.14 -3.50 4.69
C THR A 187 -8.65 -2.09 4.96
N LEU A 188 -9.26 -1.85 6.12
CA LEU A 188 -9.71 -0.52 6.53
C LEU A 188 -8.54 0.47 6.55
N ALA A 189 -7.46 0.11 7.23
CA ALA A 189 -6.30 0.96 7.43
C ALA A 189 -5.52 1.25 6.12
N GLN A 190 -5.32 0.24 5.28
CA GLN A 190 -4.54 0.40 4.04
C GLN A 190 -5.37 0.99 2.89
N ILE A 191 -6.64 0.59 2.77
CA ILE A 191 -7.42 0.78 1.54
C ILE A 191 -8.57 1.75 1.77
N GLU A 192 -9.47 1.47 2.71
CA GLU A 192 -10.74 2.19 2.82
C GLU A 192 -10.56 3.63 3.31
N VAL A 193 -9.58 3.89 4.18
CA VAL A 193 -9.21 5.25 4.58
C VAL A 193 -8.75 6.07 3.37
N SER A 194 -7.85 5.52 2.55
CA SER A 194 -7.34 6.19 1.35
C SER A 194 -8.44 6.44 0.32
N LYS A 195 -9.32 5.44 0.10
CA LYS A 195 -10.51 5.57 -0.76
C LYS A 195 -11.46 6.68 -0.29
N GLY A 196 -11.74 6.75 1.01
CA GLY A 196 -12.64 7.76 1.57
C GLY A 196 -12.04 9.17 1.57
N LEU A 197 -10.73 9.30 1.77
CA LEU A 197 -10.03 10.59 1.76
C LEU A 197 -9.81 11.15 0.35
N PHE A 198 -9.74 10.30 -0.68
CA PHE A 198 -9.56 10.74 -2.07
C PHE A 198 -10.59 11.80 -2.52
N PRO A 199 -11.91 11.56 -2.48
CA PRO A 199 -12.89 12.55 -2.94
C PRO A 199 -12.92 13.81 -2.07
N VAL A 200 -12.63 13.68 -0.77
CA VAL A 200 -12.56 14.82 0.16
C VAL A 200 -11.39 15.73 -0.19
N THR A 201 -10.20 15.16 -0.38
CA THR A 201 -9.01 15.94 -0.77
C THR A 201 -9.19 16.56 -2.15
N LEU A 202 -9.78 15.84 -3.11
CA LEU A 202 -10.10 16.37 -4.43
C LEU A 202 -11.04 17.59 -4.34
N ALA A 203 -12.15 17.47 -3.60
CA ALA A 203 -13.12 18.55 -3.42
C ALA A 203 -12.50 19.78 -2.75
N ILE A 204 -11.69 19.59 -1.71
CA ILE A 204 -10.96 20.68 -1.03
C ILE A 204 -10.01 21.38 -2.00
N GLY A 205 -9.23 20.62 -2.78
CA GLY A 205 -8.31 21.16 -3.77
C GLY A 205 -9.03 22.01 -4.82
N LEU A 206 -10.13 21.49 -5.38
CA LEU A 206 -10.95 22.20 -6.38
C LEU A 206 -11.61 23.46 -5.81
N PHE A 207 -12.15 23.38 -4.59
CA PHE A 207 -12.75 24.53 -3.92
C PHE A 207 -11.74 25.66 -3.71
N ILE A 208 -10.55 25.35 -3.19
CA ILE A 208 -9.51 26.35 -2.93
C ILE A 208 -8.93 26.89 -4.23
N LEU A 209 -8.82 26.06 -5.27
CA LEU A 209 -8.46 26.53 -6.60
C LEU A 209 -9.49 27.56 -7.12
N GLY A 210 -10.78 27.30 -6.92
CA GLY A 210 -11.86 28.25 -7.22
C GLY A 210 -11.73 29.58 -6.45
N LEU A 211 -11.35 29.53 -5.17
CA LEU A 211 -11.05 30.73 -4.38
C LEU A 211 -9.87 31.52 -4.96
N TRP A 212 -8.81 30.83 -5.39
CA TRP A 212 -7.66 31.49 -6.02
C TRP A 212 -8.03 32.17 -7.34
N VAL A 213 -8.91 31.58 -8.15
CA VAL A 213 -9.40 32.22 -9.39
C VAL A 213 -10.03 33.59 -9.10
N ARG A 214 -10.74 33.73 -7.98
CA ARG A 214 -11.31 35.01 -7.53
C ARG A 214 -10.28 35.90 -6.83
N ARG A 215 -9.30 35.33 -6.13
CA ARG A 215 -8.29 36.03 -5.33
C ARG A 215 -6.88 35.79 -5.85
N ARG A 216 -6.63 36.16 -7.11
CA ARG A 216 -5.37 35.88 -7.84
C ARG A 216 -4.11 36.42 -7.15
N LYS A 217 -4.25 37.48 -6.34
CA LYS A 217 -3.15 38.08 -5.55
C LYS A 217 -2.69 37.18 -4.40
N ASP A 218 -3.59 36.36 -3.86
CA ASP A 218 -3.32 35.48 -2.73
C ASP A 218 -2.76 34.14 -3.22
N THR A 219 -1.51 34.18 -3.70
CA THR A 219 -0.83 33.03 -4.33
C THR A 219 -0.73 31.79 -3.44
N GLN A 220 -0.82 31.93 -2.11
CA GLN A 220 -0.87 30.81 -1.17
C GLN A 220 -2.00 29.82 -1.48
N TYR A 221 -3.17 30.31 -1.93
CA TYR A 221 -4.28 29.43 -2.30
C TYR A 221 -3.95 28.55 -3.51
N PHE A 222 -3.22 29.10 -4.49
CA PHE A 222 -2.78 28.33 -5.66
C PHE A 222 -1.85 27.19 -5.28
N TRP A 223 -0.80 27.49 -4.50
CA TRP A 223 0.18 26.49 -4.11
C TRP A 223 -0.44 25.40 -3.23
N PHE A 224 -1.33 25.78 -2.31
CA PHE A 224 -2.05 24.81 -1.48
C PHE A 224 -2.99 23.94 -2.31
N ALA A 225 -3.83 24.54 -3.16
CA ALA A 225 -4.74 23.80 -4.02
C ALA A 225 -3.98 22.83 -4.95
N SER A 226 -2.93 23.30 -5.60
CA SER A 226 -2.08 22.47 -6.46
C SER A 226 -1.45 21.31 -5.69
N ALA A 227 -0.94 21.55 -4.47
CA ALA A 227 -0.41 20.47 -3.63
C ALA A 227 -1.49 19.43 -3.33
N VAL A 228 -2.66 19.85 -2.85
CA VAL A 228 -3.76 18.94 -2.50
C VAL A 228 -4.25 18.16 -3.72
N LEU A 229 -4.32 18.79 -4.90
CA LEU A 229 -4.69 18.11 -6.14
C LEU A 229 -3.64 17.08 -6.58
N MET A 230 -2.35 17.39 -6.44
CA MET A 230 -1.26 16.43 -6.71
C MET A 230 -1.28 15.25 -5.73
N TRP A 231 -1.60 15.48 -4.46
CA TRP A 231 -1.82 14.40 -3.50
C TRP A 231 -3.02 13.53 -3.88
N SER A 232 -4.12 14.15 -4.28
CA SER A 232 -5.31 13.43 -4.74
C SER A 232 -4.99 12.55 -5.96
N LEU A 233 -4.24 13.08 -6.92
CA LEU A 233 -3.75 12.31 -8.08
C LEU A 233 -2.84 11.14 -7.66
N TYR A 234 -1.90 11.36 -6.73
CA TYR A 234 -1.05 10.30 -6.19
C TYR A 234 -1.86 9.22 -5.46
N SER A 235 -2.88 9.59 -4.69
CA SER A 235 -3.67 8.65 -3.89
C SER A 235 -4.44 7.64 -4.74
N LEU A 236 -4.65 7.91 -6.04
CA LEU A 236 -5.14 6.90 -6.99
C LEU A 236 -4.24 5.67 -7.02
N ASN A 237 -2.93 5.81 -6.84
CA ASN A 237 -1.99 4.67 -6.79
C ASN A 237 -2.23 3.74 -5.58
N MET A 238 -2.93 4.20 -4.53
CA MET A 238 -3.34 3.37 -3.39
C MET A 238 -4.70 2.68 -3.62
N VAL A 239 -5.52 3.24 -4.51
CA VAL A 239 -6.92 2.84 -4.68
C VAL A 239 -7.13 1.98 -5.93
N VAL A 240 -6.52 2.35 -7.05
CA VAL A 240 -6.70 1.70 -8.35
C VAL A 240 -5.81 0.45 -8.42
N ILE A 241 -6.45 -0.71 -8.61
CA ILE A 241 -5.78 -2.00 -8.81
C ILE A 241 -5.45 -2.20 -10.29
N GLU A 242 -6.46 -1.96 -11.13
CA GLU A 242 -6.39 -2.13 -12.58
C GLU A 242 -6.11 -0.78 -13.23
N GLN A 243 -4.85 -0.50 -13.55
CA GLN A 243 -4.50 0.73 -14.23
C GLN A 243 -5.10 0.77 -15.66
N PRO A 244 -5.68 1.90 -16.09
CA PRO A 244 -6.31 2.02 -17.41
C PRO A 244 -5.31 2.25 -18.55
N PHE A 245 -4.02 2.33 -18.25
CA PHE A 245 -2.93 2.57 -19.21
C PHE A 245 -1.68 1.80 -18.79
N SER A 246 -0.59 1.94 -19.55
CA SER A 246 0.64 1.17 -19.31
C SER A 246 1.21 1.40 -17.91
N THR A 247 1.83 0.37 -17.34
CA THR A 247 2.48 0.44 -16.03
C THR A 247 3.50 1.57 -15.96
N LYS A 248 4.29 1.79 -17.04
CA LYS A 248 5.24 2.91 -17.11
C LYS A 248 4.56 4.26 -16.94
N ALA A 249 3.45 4.51 -17.65
CA ALA A 249 2.74 5.78 -17.53
C ALA A 249 2.12 5.94 -16.14
N TRP A 250 1.65 4.84 -15.53
CA TRP A 250 1.11 4.84 -14.16
C TRP A 250 2.16 5.22 -13.13
N GLU A 251 3.33 4.57 -13.15
CA GLU A 251 4.41 4.89 -12.22
C GLU A 251 4.95 6.30 -12.43
N TRP A 252 5.08 6.75 -13.68
CA TRP A 252 5.47 8.12 -13.98
C TRP A 252 4.51 9.15 -13.36
N ILE A 253 3.20 8.98 -13.56
CA ILE A 253 2.19 9.89 -13.00
C ILE A 253 2.21 9.83 -11.48
N ALA A 254 2.26 8.64 -10.88
CA ALA A 254 2.27 8.48 -9.43
C ALA A 254 3.49 9.16 -8.78
N HIS A 255 4.70 8.87 -9.25
CA HIS A 255 5.92 9.44 -8.69
C HIS A 255 6.04 10.94 -8.95
N SER A 256 5.65 11.42 -10.14
CA SER A 256 5.62 12.87 -10.40
C SER A 256 4.63 13.58 -9.49
N SER A 257 3.47 12.98 -9.22
CA SER A 257 2.43 13.58 -8.38
C SER A 257 2.89 13.76 -6.94
N VAL A 258 3.55 12.76 -6.35
CA VAL A 258 4.07 12.89 -4.96
C VAL A 258 5.19 13.93 -4.87
N ASP A 259 6.09 13.99 -5.86
CA ASP A 259 7.16 14.99 -5.90
C ASP A 259 6.60 16.41 -6.00
N TRP A 260 5.64 16.61 -6.91
CA TRP A 260 4.97 17.89 -7.07
C TRP A 260 4.16 18.27 -5.83
N TRP A 261 3.53 17.31 -5.14
CA TRP A 261 2.90 17.58 -3.86
C TRP A 261 3.88 18.17 -2.85
N VAL A 262 5.04 17.54 -2.64
CA VAL A 262 6.07 18.04 -1.69
C VAL A 262 6.56 19.43 -2.07
N ILE A 263 6.85 19.66 -3.35
CA ILE A 263 7.35 20.95 -3.86
C ILE A 263 6.31 22.05 -3.67
N MET A 264 5.07 21.80 -4.10
CA MET A 264 3.97 22.78 -4.04
C MET A 264 3.61 23.09 -2.59
N PHE A 265 3.59 22.08 -1.72
CA PHE A 265 3.34 22.25 -0.30
C PHE A 265 4.44 23.06 0.39
N SER A 266 5.71 22.80 0.05
CA SER A 266 6.84 23.58 0.58
C SER A 266 6.76 25.05 0.18
N ILE A 267 6.39 25.35 -1.07
CA ILE A 267 6.20 26.73 -1.53
C ILE A 267 4.98 27.36 -0.85
N PHE A 268 3.89 26.61 -0.67
CA PHE A 268 2.73 27.05 0.10
C PHE A 268 3.13 27.48 1.52
N VAL A 269 3.91 26.67 2.24
CA VAL A 269 4.36 26.99 3.61
C VAL A 269 5.11 28.32 3.62
N TYR A 270 6.05 28.55 2.69
CA TYR A 270 6.75 29.84 2.60
C TYR A 270 5.80 31.00 2.33
N ARG A 271 4.83 30.84 1.42
CA ARG A 271 3.83 31.88 1.13
C ARG A 271 2.90 32.16 2.32
N PHE A 272 2.51 31.12 3.06
CA PHE A 272 1.63 31.22 4.22
C PHE A 272 2.28 32.03 5.35
N ILE A 273 3.57 31.84 5.60
CA ILE A 273 4.36 32.63 6.56
C ILE A 273 4.91 33.94 5.98
N ASN A 274 4.47 34.31 4.77
CA ASN A 274 4.88 35.52 4.04
C ASN A 274 6.39 35.65 3.80
N ILE A 275 7.11 34.53 3.71
CA ILE A 275 8.52 34.47 3.34
C ILE A 275 8.62 34.18 1.85
N LYS A 276 9.50 34.92 1.14
CA LYS A 276 9.81 34.65 -0.27
C LYS A 276 11.27 34.24 -0.40
N ARG A 277 11.51 33.02 -0.89
CA ARG A 277 12.87 32.50 -1.16
C ARG A 277 12.99 32.13 -2.64
N PRO A 278 13.06 33.11 -3.56
CA PRO A 278 12.93 32.87 -5.00
C PRO A 278 14.00 31.94 -5.57
N ARG A 279 15.23 31.95 -5.02
CA ARG A 279 16.29 31.03 -5.43
C ARG A 279 15.95 29.57 -5.08
N LEU A 280 15.47 29.35 -3.86
CA LEU A 280 15.08 28.02 -3.38
C LEU A 280 13.82 27.51 -4.08
N GLU A 281 12.83 28.37 -4.30
CA GLU A 281 11.63 28.03 -5.08
C GLU A 281 11.99 27.60 -6.51
N ARG A 282 12.83 28.38 -7.20
CA ARG A 282 13.32 28.02 -8.54
C ARG A 282 14.12 26.72 -8.53
N PHE A 283 14.90 26.47 -7.49
CA PHE A 283 15.62 25.20 -7.33
C PHE A 283 14.64 24.03 -7.23
N TYR A 284 13.64 24.09 -6.32
CA TYR A 284 12.65 23.02 -6.18
C TYR A 284 11.84 22.78 -7.45
N LEU A 285 11.39 23.85 -8.12
CA LEU A 285 10.66 23.72 -9.39
C LEU A 285 11.51 23.06 -10.48
N ARG A 286 12.78 23.48 -10.63
CA ARG A 286 13.70 22.86 -11.59
C ARG A 286 13.97 21.41 -11.25
N PHE A 287 14.18 21.12 -9.97
CA PHE A 287 14.37 19.75 -9.48
C PHE A 287 13.17 18.86 -9.80
N GLY A 288 11.94 19.31 -9.53
CA GLY A 288 10.72 18.57 -9.86
C GLY A 288 10.51 18.37 -11.36
N VAL A 289 10.81 19.39 -12.19
CA VAL A 289 10.77 19.25 -13.65
C VAL A 289 11.81 18.23 -14.12
N THR A 290 13.05 18.31 -13.62
CA THR A 290 14.09 17.33 -13.97
C THR A 290 13.70 15.92 -13.56
N ALA A 291 13.18 15.71 -12.34
CA ALA A 291 12.71 14.41 -11.89
C ALA A 291 11.61 13.85 -12.80
N CYS A 292 10.59 14.66 -13.09
CA CYS A 292 9.49 14.30 -13.98
C CYS A 292 9.97 13.91 -15.40
N LEU A 293 10.92 14.67 -15.95
CA LEU A 293 11.50 14.39 -17.27
C LEU A 293 12.36 13.12 -17.25
N VAL A 294 13.13 12.89 -16.18
CA VAL A 294 13.90 11.65 -16.01
C VAL A 294 12.95 10.46 -15.97
N TYR A 295 11.88 10.50 -15.16
CA TYR A 295 10.88 9.43 -15.09
C TYR A 295 10.20 9.15 -16.42
N ALA A 296 9.92 10.18 -17.22
CA ALA A 296 9.35 10.01 -18.56
C ALA A 296 10.34 9.34 -19.54
N ALA A 297 11.62 9.73 -19.47
CA ALA A 297 12.66 9.29 -20.39
C ALA A 297 13.15 7.85 -20.15
N VAL A 298 13.26 7.43 -18.88
CA VAL A 298 13.78 6.11 -18.53
C VAL A 298 12.77 4.99 -18.77
N ASP A 299 13.24 3.75 -18.99
CA ASP A 299 12.37 2.57 -19.01
C ASP A 299 11.84 2.22 -17.60
N LEU A 300 10.91 1.27 -17.53
CA LEU A 300 10.25 0.89 -16.27
C LEU A 300 11.22 0.28 -15.22
N GLU A 301 12.26 -0.43 -15.66
CA GLU A 301 13.25 -1.04 -14.77
C GLU A 301 14.13 0.05 -14.14
N THR A 302 14.63 0.96 -14.98
CA THR A 302 15.42 2.11 -14.56
C THR A 302 14.60 3.14 -13.76
N LEU A 303 13.28 3.24 -13.99
CA LEU A 303 12.38 4.12 -13.24
C LEU A 303 12.42 3.83 -11.74
N SER A 304 12.46 2.56 -11.35
CA SER A 304 12.56 2.14 -9.94
C SER A 304 13.87 2.62 -9.27
N LEU A 305 14.97 2.68 -10.02
CA LEU A 305 16.26 3.19 -9.54
C LEU A 305 16.25 4.71 -9.45
N ALA A 306 15.72 5.38 -10.48
CA ALA A 306 15.59 6.83 -10.51
C ALA A 306 14.74 7.33 -9.35
N THR A 307 13.58 6.72 -9.10
CA THR A 307 12.68 7.09 -7.99
C THR A 307 13.38 6.94 -6.65
N ARG A 308 14.07 5.82 -6.38
CA ARG A 308 14.87 5.67 -5.14
C ARG A 308 15.91 6.77 -4.95
N TRP A 309 16.58 7.19 -6.01
CA TRP A 309 17.57 8.27 -5.96
C TRP A 309 16.93 9.61 -5.57
N PHE A 310 15.81 9.96 -6.22
CA PHE A 310 15.07 11.19 -5.94
C PHE A 310 14.36 11.18 -4.57
N HIS A 311 13.85 10.04 -4.13
CA HIS A 311 13.15 9.88 -2.84
C HIS A 311 14.10 9.64 -1.66
N GLY A 312 15.41 9.47 -1.90
CA GLY A 312 16.39 9.17 -0.86
C GLY A 312 16.13 7.85 -0.13
N SER A 313 15.31 6.97 -0.70
CA SER A 313 14.91 5.70 -0.09
C SER A 313 15.90 4.61 -0.46
N SER A 314 16.98 4.48 0.31
CA SER A 314 17.79 3.27 0.36
C SER A 314 17.17 2.29 1.35
N LEU A 315 16.06 1.66 0.97
CA LEU A 315 15.47 0.57 1.76
C LEU A 315 15.41 -0.71 0.96
#